data_AF-A0A937M0W7-F1
#
_entry.id   AF-A0A937M0W7-F1
#
_cell.length_a   1.000
_cell.length_b   1.000
_cell.length_c   1.000
_cell.angle_alpha   90.00
_cell.angle_beta   90.00
_cell.angle_gamma   90.00
#
_symmetry.space_group_name_H-M   'P 1'
#
loop_
_entity.id
_entity.type
_entity.pdbx_description
1 polymer ?
#
loop_
_entity_poly.entity_id
_entity_poly.type
_entity_poly.pdbx_seq_one_letter_code
_entity_poly.pdbx_strand_id
1 'polypeptide(L)' 'MTERKVERVVIAGGGTAGWMVAATLSRLVGRPLDITLVESEDIGTVGVGEATIPTILTINRLLQIPEPDFIKLTSGTFK' A
#
# COMPACT_ATOMS: atom_id res chain seq x y z
N MET A 1 -6.97 21.77 26.32
CA MET A 1 -6.75 20.35 25.98
C MET A 1 -5.44 20.25 25.23
N THR A 2 -4.47 19.49 25.71
CA THR A 2 -3.22 19.23 24.98
C THR A 2 -3.51 18.29 23.81
N GLU A 3 -3.26 18.72 22.58
CA GLU A 3 -3.36 17.84 21.40
C GLU A 3 -2.33 16.71 21.52
N ARG A 4 -2.81 15.46 21.55
CA ARG A 4 -1.93 14.30 21.46
C ARG A 4 -1.64 14.02 20.00
N LYS A 5 -0.36 14.03 19.63
CA LYS A 5 0.08 13.59 18.30
C LYS A 5 -0.17 12.10 18.15
N VAL A 6 -0.67 11.68 16.99
CA VAL A 6 -0.83 10.26 16.66
C VAL A 6 0.53 9.67 16.32
N GLU A 7 1.06 8.81 17.18
CA GLU A 7 2.39 8.20 17.00
C GLU A 7 2.33 6.78 16.44
N ARG A 8 1.20 6.08 16.63
CA ARG A 8 1.01 4.68 16.23
C ARG A 8 -0.22 4.52 15.34
N VAL A 9 -0.08 3.73 14.29
CA VAL A 9 -1.16 3.30 13.39
C VAL A 9 -1.12 1.78 13.28
N VAL A 10 -2.28 1.15 13.52
CA VAL A 10 -2.47 -0.29 13.32
C VAL A 10 -3.43 -0.48 12.15
N ILE A 11 -2.98 -1.23 11.14
CA ILE A 11 -3.74 -1.59 9.94
C ILE A 11 -4.23 -3.03 10.14
N ALA A 12 -5.54 -3.23 10.24
CA ALA A 12 -6.15 -4.54 10.39
C ALA A 12 -6.61 -5.05 9.02
N GLY A 13 -5.89 -6.04 8.49
CA GLY A 13 -6.10 -6.62 7.17
C GLY A 13 -4.98 -6.28 6.19
N GLY A 14 -4.53 -7.30 5.47
CA GLY A 14 -3.53 -7.20 4.41
C GLY A 14 -4.16 -6.95 3.05
N GLY A 15 -3.73 -7.74 2.06
CA GLY A 15 -4.16 -7.61 0.67
C GLY A 15 -3.80 -6.24 0.07
N THR A 16 -4.41 -5.90 -1.06
CA THR A 16 -4.11 -4.67 -1.79
C THR A 16 -4.35 -3.42 -0.92
N ALA A 17 -5.47 -3.36 -0.20
CA ALA A 17 -5.84 -2.21 0.62
C ALA A 17 -4.85 -1.97 1.78
N GLY A 18 -4.55 -3.01 2.57
CA GLY A 18 -3.66 -2.88 3.73
C GLY A 18 -2.24 -2.45 3.35
N TRP A 19 -1.67 -3.14 2.36
CA TRP A 19 -0.31 -2.87 1.90
C TRP A 19 -0.16 -1.53 1.19
N MET A 20 -1.16 -1.10 0.41
CA MET A 20 -1.16 0.24 -0.19
C MET A 20 -1.17 1.34 0.87
N VAL A 21 -1.98 1.20 1.92
CA VAL A 21 -2.02 2.16 3.03
C VAL A 21 -0.69 2.18 3.80
N ALA A 22 -0.15 1.00 4.14
CA ALA A 22 1.11 0.88 4.86
C ALA A 22 2.28 1.54 4.12
N ALA A 23 2.43 1.24 2.82
CA ALA A 23 3.49 1.80 1.99
C ALA A 23 3.33 3.32 1.78
N THR A 24 2.09 3.78 1.58
CA THR A 24 1.82 5.19 1.35
C THR A 24 2.04 6.02 2.62
N LEU A 25 1.60 5.54 3.79
CA LEU A 25 1.80 6.22 5.06
C LEU A 25 3.28 6.29 5.46
N SER A 26 4.03 5.20 5.27
CA SER A 26 5.46 5.16 5.58
C SER A 26 6.28 6.15 4.74
N ARG A 27 5.80 6.50 3.55
CA ARG A 27 6.45 7.47 2.66
C ARG A 27 5.96 8.92 2.83
N LEU A 28 4.65 9.13 2.99
CA LEU A 28 4.05 10.47 3.00
C LEU A 28 4.16 11.17 4.34
N VAL A 29 4.08 10.42 5.45
CA VAL A 29 4.11 11.05 6.74
C VAL A 29 5.56 11.36 7.07
N GLY A 30 5.97 12.61 6.83
CA GLY A 30 7.35 13.12 7.00
C GLY A 30 7.84 13.18 8.45
N ARG A 31 7.24 12.40 9.35
CA ARG A 31 7.66 12.20 10.74
C ARG A 31 7.59 10.71 11.07
N PRO A 32 8.40 10.22 12.02
CA PRO A 32 8.30 8.84 12.48
C PRO A 32 6.88 8.50 12.92
N LEU A 33 6.42 7.33 12.46
CA LEU A 33 5.15 6.72 12.82
C LEU A 33 5.39 5.22 13.00
N ASP A 34 4.91 4.68 14.10
CA ASP A 34 4.90 3.25 14.38
C ASP A 34 3.73 2.62 13.61
N ILE A 35 4.02 2.01 12.47
CA ILE A 35 3.03 1.40 11.58
C ILE A 35 3.11 -0.11 11.74
N THR A 36 2.03 -0.72 12.24
CA THR A 36 1.87 -2.17 12.34
C THR A 36 0.75 -2.62 11.42
N LEU A 37 0.99 -3.60 10.55
CA LEU A 37 -0.04 -4.27 9.76
C LEU A 37 -0.25 -5.67 10.34
N VAL A 38 -1.50 -6.03 10.59
CA VAL A 38 -1.91 -7.37 11.06
C VAL A 38 -2.72 -8.01 9.95
N GLU A 39 -2.20 -9.07 9.36
CA GLU A 39 -2.90 -9.88 8.36
C GLU A 39 -3.01 -11.34 8.80
N SER A 40 -4.01 -12.05 8.28
CA SER A 40 -4.25 -13.47 8.55
C SER A 40 -3.55 -14.31 7.48
N GLU A 41 -2.78 -15.30 7.89
CA GLU A 41 -2.18 -16.28 6.97
C GLU A 41 -3.24 -17.20 6.32
N ASP A 42 -4.40 -17.36 6.97
CA ASP A 42 -5.49 -18.24 6.51
C ASP A 42 -6.32 -17.62 5.37
N ILE A 43 -6.23 -16.30 5.17
CA ILE A 43 -6.96 -15.57 4.13
C ILE A 43 -5.99 -15.21 3.01
N GLY A 44 -5.79 -16.15 2.09
CA GLY A 44 -4.95 -15.97 0.91
C GLY A 44 -5.58 -15.04 -0.15
N THR A 45 -4.75 -14.58 -1.09
CA THR A 45 -5.23 -13.86 -2.26
C THR A 45 -5.98 -14.81 -3.19
N VAL A 46 -7.16 -14.39 -3.64
CA VAL A 46 -7.78 -15.01 -4.82
C VAL A 46 -7.06 -14.38 -6.01
N GLY A 47 -6.45 -15.20 -6.88
CA GLY A 47 -5.70 -14.74 -8.06
C GLY A 47 -6.60 -14.18 -9.17
N VAL A 48 -7.47 -13.23 -8.82
CA VAL A 48 -8.33 -12.51 -9.76
C VAL A 48 -7.54 -11.42 -10.45
N GLY A 49 -7.72 -11.30 -11.77
CA GLY A 49 -7.15 -10.18 -12.52
C GLY A 49 -7.91 -8.89 -12.20
N GLU A 50 -7.22 -7.88 -11.70
CA GLU A 50 -7.79 -6.56 -11.39
C GLU A 50 -7.37 -5.52 -12.43
N ALA A 51 -8.34 -4.75 -12.90
CA ALA A 51 -8.08 -3.61 -13.78
C ALA A 51 -7.98 -2.32 -12.95
N THR A 52 -7.06 -1.42 -13.32
CA THR A 52 -6.89 -0.12 -12.67
C THR A 52 -7.37 1.03 -13.57
N ILE A 53 -7.17 2.26 -13.08
CA ILE A 53 -7.28 3.53 -13.82
C ILE A 53 -5.92 4.26 -13.69
N PRO A 54 -5.65 5.30 -14.52
CA PRO A 54 -4.32 5.95 -14.57
C PRO A 54 -3.78 6.49 -13.24
N THR A 55 -4.61 6.66 -12.20
CA THR A 55 -4.16 7.12 -10.88
C THR A 55 -3.22 6.13 -10.18
N ILE A 56 -3.16 4.86 -10.61
CA ILE A 56 -2.16 3.90 -10.10
C ILE A 56 -0.72 4.39 -10.36
N LEU A 57 -0.49 5.11 -11.46
CA LEU A 57 0.82 5.67 -11.80
C LEU A 57 1.28 6.69 -10.74
N THR A 58 0.34 7.41 -10.12
CA THR A 58 0.65 8.36 -9.04
C THR A 58 1.20 7.65 -7.81
N ILE A 59 0.63 6.50 -7.45
CA ILE A 59 1.08 5.71 -6.31
C ILE A 59 2.46 5.11 -6.59
N ASN A 60 2.68 4.55 -7.78
CA ASN A 60 3.98 4.01 -8.16
C ASN A 60 5.08 5.09 -8.11
N ARG A 61 4.80 6.30 -8.62
CA ARG A 61 5.75 7.43 -8.54
C ARG A 61 6.03 7.85 -7.11
N LEU A 62 5.01 7.94 -6.27
CA LEU A 62 5.15 8.28 -4.85
C LEU A 62 6.05 7.28 -4.12
N LEU A 63 5.81 5.99 -4.35
CA LEU A 63 6.56 4.89 -3.75
C LEU A 63 7.89 4.60 -4.45
N GLN A 64 8.23 5.36 -5.50
CA GLN A 64 9.43 5.18 -6.31
C GLN A 64 9.56 3.77 -6.90
N ILE A 65 8.43 3.18 -7.28
CA ILE A 65 8.35 1.88 -7.95
C ILE A 65 8.44 2.13 -9.46
N PRO A 66 9.50 1.64 -10.15
CA PRO A 66 9.58 1.75 -11.60
C PRO A 66 8.42 1.01 -12.27
N GLU A 67 7.77 1.66 -13.24
CA GLU A 67 6.63 1.07 -13.95
C GLU A 67 6.95 -0.26 -14.64
N PRO A 68 8.13 -0.46 -15.28
CA PRO A 68 8.49 -1.77 -15.84
C PRO A 68 8.54 -2.89 -14.80
N ASP A 69 9.03 -2.59 -13.60
CA ASP A 69 9.11 -3.57 -12.51
C ASP A 69 7.71 -3.89 -11.97
N PHE A 70 6.87 -2.86 -11.79
CA PHE A 70 5.48 -3.05 -11.38
C PHE A 70 4.73 -3.99 -12.34
N ILE A 71 4.82 -3.74 -13.64
CA ILE A 71 4.16 -4.57 -14.67
C ILE A 71 4.69 -6.01 -14.62
N LYS A 72 6.02 -6.19 -14.57
CA LYS A 72 6.67 -7.51 -14.57
C LYS A 72 6.32 -8.32 -13.32
N LEU A 73 6.34 -7.70 -12.14
CA LEU A 73 6.13 -8.38 -10.85
C LEU A 73 4.65 -8.68 -10.58
N THR A 74 3.73 -7.98 -11.24
CA THR A 74 2.27 -8.18 -11.08
C THR A 74 1.64 -8.96 -12.23
N SER A 75 2.41 -9.38 -13.24
CA SER A 75 1.88 -9.95 -14.48
C SER A 75 0.86 -9.04 -15.17
N GLY A 76 1.05 -7.72 -15.05
CA GLY A 76 0.15 -6.71 -15.56
C GLY A 76 0.24 -6.54 -17.09
N THR A 77 -0.82 -6.00 -17.67
CA THR A 77 -0.85 -5.49 -19.04
C THR A 77 -1.43 -4.09 -19.06
N PHE A 78 -1.23 -3.35 -20.16
CA PHE A 78 -1.86 -2.05 -20.33
C PHE A 78 -3.36 -2.21 -20.62
N LYS A 79 -4.16 -1.34 -20.03
CA LYS A 79 -5.60 -1.19 -20.24
C LYS A 79 -5.88 0.25 -20.66
#